data_AF-A0A7Z7G6A6-F1
#
_entry.id   AF-A0A7Z7G6A6-F1
#
_cell.length_a   1.000
_cell.length_b   1.000
_cell.length_c   1.000
_cell.angle_alpha   90.00
_cell.angle_beta   90.00
_cell.angle_gamma   90.00
#
_symmetry.space_group_name_H-M   'P 1'
#
loop_
_entity.id
_entity.type
_entity.pdbx_description
1 polymer ?
#
loop_
_entity_poly.entity_id
_entity_poly.type
_entity_poly.pdbx_seq_one_letter_code
_entity_poly.pdbx_strand_id
1 'polypeptide(L)'
;MDKNQRTQFNQMVERSMEQASRNLSGTKGVVSVRLSQEEIDIIDQLVFLELAKNRSDATAMLIREGIRTHQSLLNEIQEYTAELERVKAKIQRSIRNSGLLTRLQNETESDSEGKGEGVNETDEK
;
A
#
# COMPACT_ATOMS: atom_id res chain seq x y z
N MET A 1 -44.69 -25.12 -3.32
CA MET A 1 -43.39 -24.42 -3.49
C MET A 1 -42.82 -24.84 -4.83
N ASP A 2 -42.67 -23.87 -5.73
CA ASP A 2 -42.33 -24.11 -7.13
C ASP A 2 -40.88 -24.59 -7.26
N LYS A 3 -40.63 -25.71 -7.96
CA LYS A 3 -39.29 -26.30 -8.10
C LYS A 3 -38.29 -25.30 -8.68
N ASN A 4 -38.78 -24.39 -9.52
CA ASN A 4 -38.01 -23.32 -10.13
C ASN A 4 -37.45 -22.32 -9.09
N GLN A 5 -38.21 -21.99 -8.05
CA GLN A 5 -37.77 -21.06 -7.00
C GLN A 5 -36.65 -21.65 -6.14
N ARG A 6 -36.69 -22.95 -5.86
CA ARG A 6 -35.61 -23.64 -5.12
C ARG A 6 -34.31 -23.70 -5.93
N THR A 7 -34.40 -23.97 -7.23
CA THR A 7 -33.23 -23.99 -8.11
C THR A 7 -32.59 -22.61 -8.23
N GLN A 8 -33.39 -21.56 -8.40
CA GLN A 8 -32.89 -20.18 -8.46
C GLN A 8 -32.25 -19.73 -7.14
N PHE A 9 -32.83 -20.11 -6.01
CA PHE A 9 -32.26 -19.83 -4.70
C PHE A 9 -30.92 -20.53 -4.51
N ASN A 10 -30.82 -21.82 -4.86
CA ASN A 10 -29.57 -22.57 -4.75
C ASN A 10 -28.48 -21.98 -5.65
N GLN A 11 -28.81 -21.60 -6.88
CA GLN A 11 -27.88 -20.93 -7.79
C GLN A 11 -27.45 -19.54 -7.27
N MET A 12 -28.35 -18.81 -6.61
CA MET A 12 -28.03 -17.52 -5.99
C MET A 12 -27.10 -17.69 -4.78
N VAL A 13 -27.30 -18.73 -3.96
CA VAL A 13 -26.43 -19.06 -2.84
C VAL A 13 -25.04 -19.48 -3.34
N GLU A 14 -24.95 -20.34 -4.34
CA GLU A 14 -23.68 -20.76 -4.95
C GLU A 14 -22.89 -19.57 -5.50
N ARG A 15 -23.55 -18.69 -6.28
CA ARG A 15 -22.90 -17.47 -6.81
C ARG A 15 -22.45 -16.52 -5.70
N SER A 16 -23.21 -16.41 -4.62
CA SER A 16 -22.84 -15.58 -3.48
C SER A 16 -21.64 -16.15 -2.72
N MET A 17 -21.55 -17.49 -2.59
CA MET A 17 -20.40 -18.16 -1.99
C MET A 17 -19.15 -18.08 -2.89
N GLU A 18 -19.32 -18.19 -4.21
CA GLU A 18 -18.24 -17.97 -5.18
C GLU A 18 -17.74 -16.52 -5.16
N GLN A 19 -18.63 -15.54 -5.06
CA GLN A 19 -18.27 -14.13 -4.96
C GLN A 19 -17.62 -13.81 -3.60
N ALA A 20 -18.14 -14.35 -2.50
CA ALA A 20 -17.53 -14.21 -1.19
C ALA A 20 -16.13 -14.83 -1.15
N SER A 21 -15.94 -16.01 -1.74
CA SER A 21 -14.62 -16.65 -1.83
C SER A 21 -13.65 -15.90 -2.75
N ARG A 22 -14.12 -15.31 -3.86
CA ARG A 22 -13.32 -14.43 -4.73
C ARG A 22 -12.96 -13.11 -4.07
N ASN A 23 -13.87 -12.52 -3.28
CA ASN A 23 -13.64 -11.26 -2.56
C ASN A 23 -12.75 -11.43 -1.32
N LEU A 24 -12.84 -12.59 -0.65
CA LEU A 24 -11.89 -13.01 0.41
C LEU A 24 -10.51 -13.37 -0.18
N SER A 25 -10.45 -13.66 -1.48
CA SER A 25 -9.21 -13.84 -2.24
C SER A 25 -8.66 -12.52 -2.75
N GLY A 26 -8.72 -11.45 -1.93
CA GLY A 26 -8.05 -10.18 -2.19
C GLY A 26 -6.62 -10.44 -2.64
N THR A 27 -6.19 -9.71 -3.68
CA THR A 27 -4.93 -9.84 -4.41
C THR A 27 -3.85 -10.55 -3.59
N LYS A 28 -3.71 -11.87 -3.79
CA LYS A 28 -2.75 -12.68 -3.04
C LYS A 28 -1.35 -12.29 -3.48
N GLY A 29 -0.74 -11.35 -2.75
CA GLY A 29 0.66 -10.98 -2.92
C GLY A 29 1.56 -12.13 -2.47
N VAL A 30 2.63 -12.39 -3.23
CA VAL A 30 3.69 -13.31 -2.81
C VAL A 30 4.80 -12.47 -2.21
N VAL A 31 5.18 -12.78 -0.97
CA VAL A 31 6.32 -12.16 -0.29
C VAL A 31 7.41 -13.21 -0.17
N SER A 32 8.62 -12.89 -0.66
CA SER A 32 9.82 -13.70 -0.42
C SER A 32 10.48 -13.22 0.86
N VAL A 33 10.80 -14.14 1.76
CA VAL A 33 11.40 -13.84 3.08
C VAL A 33 12.63 -14.71 3.29
N ARG A 34 13.59 -14.21 4.08
CA ARG A 34 14.72 -14.99 4.57
C ARG A 34 14.35 -15.55 5.94
N LEU A 35 14.58 -16.83 6.13
CA LEU A 35 14.33 -17.55 7.38
C LEU A 35 15.61 -18.29 7.78
N SER A 36 15.81 -18.42 9.08
CA SER A 36 16.80 -19.32 9.66
C SER A 36 16.41 -20.79 9.42
N GLN A 37 17.37 -21.70 9.58
CA GLN A 37 17.10 -23.13 9.43
C GLN A 37 16.08 -23.62 10.47
N GLU A 38 16.16 -23.12 11.71
CA GLU A 38 15.23 -23.47 12.78
C GLU A 38 13.78 -23.11 12.43
N GLU A 39 13.56 -21.91 11.88
CA GLU A 39 12.23 -21.49 11.43
C GLU A 39 11.70 -22.37 10.29
N ILE A 40 12.57 -22.76 9.36
CA ILE A 40 12.23 -23.68 8.26
C ILE A 40 11.83 -25.05 8.81
N ASP A 41 12.57 -25.58 9.78
CA ASP A 41 12.30 -26.88 10.38
C ASP A 41 10.94 -26.88 11.11
N ILE A 42 10.59 -25.80 11.81
CA ILE A 42 9.26 -25.62 12.43
C ILE A 42 8.17 -25.60 11.36
N ILE A 43 8.36 -24.84 10.28
CA ILE A 43 7.40 -24.79 9.16
C ILE A 43 7.20 -26.18 8.54
N ASP A 44 8.27 -26.95 8.38
CA ASP A 44 8.23 -28.31 7.85
C ASP A 44 7.49 -29.27 8.78
N GLN A 45 7.68 -29.16 10.09
CA GLN A 45 6.94 -29.96 11.05
C GLN A 45 5.42 -29.70 10.97
N LEU A 46 5.00 -28.44 10.80
CA LEU A 46 3.58 -28.10 10.63
C LEU A 46 2.98 -28.74 9.38
N VAL A 47 3.75 -28.83 8.29
CA VAL A 47 3.31 -29.50 7.07
C VAL A 47 3.32 -31.02 7.24
N PHE A 48 4.37 -31.57 7.85
CA PHE A 48 4.51 -33.01 8.11
C PHE A 48 3.38 -33.56 8.99
N LEU A 49 2.96 -32.78 9.99
CA LEU A 49 1.84 -33.10 10.89
C LEU A 49 0.47 -32.83 10.26
N GLU A 50 0.41 -32.46 8.98
CA GLU A 50 -0.82 -32.13 8.24
C GLU A 50 -1.63 -30.96 8.84
N LEU A 51 -1.01 -30.15 9.69
CA LEU A 51 -1.63 -28.95 10.26
C LEU A 51 -1.71 -27.81 9.24
N ALA A 52 -0.85 -27.84 8.22
CA ALA A 52 -0.83 -26.91 7.11
C ALA A 52 -0.68 -27.65 5.77
N LYS A 53 -1.30 -27.13 4.71
CA LYS A 53 -1.31 -27.80 3.39
C LYS A 53 0.05 -27.80 2.69
N ASN A 54 0.85 -26.76 2.94
CA ASN A 54 2.19 -26.56 2.39
C ASN A 54 2.92 -25.48 3.21
N ARG A 55 4.22 -25.28 2.93
CA ARG A 55 5.04 -24.30 3.66
C ARG A 55 4.48 -22.88 3.60
N SER A 56 3.95 -22.45 2.45
CA SER A 56 3.37 -21.11 2.30
C SER A 56 2.14 -20.92 3.19
N ASP A 57 1.29 -21.94 3.29
CA ASP A 57 0.12 -21.94 4.18
C ASP A 57 0.54 -21.92 5.66
N ALA A 58 1.52 -22.75 6.05
CA ALA A 58 2.09 -22.75 7.40
C ALA A 58 2.67 -21.38 7.77
N THR A 59 3.49 -20.78 6.90
CA THR A 59 4.05 -19.44 7.10
C THR A 59 2.94 -18.40 7.23
N ALA A 60 1.92 -18.45 6.37
CA ALA A 60 0.79 -17.53 6.45
C ALA A 60 -0.01 -17.69 7.76
N MET A 61 -0.16 -18.92 8.27
CA MET A 61 -0.76 -19.17 9.58
C MET A 61 0.03 -18.50 10.70
N LEU A 62 1.35 -18.69 10.73
CA LEU A 62 2.23 -18.10 11.74
C LEU A 62 2.25 -16.57 11.69
N ILE A 63 2.30 -15.97 10.48
CA ILE A 63 2.23 -14.52 10.29
C ILE A 63 0.89 -13.97 10.80
N ARG A 64 -0.23 -14.63 10.46
CA ARG A 64 -1.56 -14.22 10.94
C ARG A 64 -1.66 -14.29 12.46
N GLU A 65 -1.07 -15.32 13.07
CA GLU A 65 -1.01 -15.44 14.52
C GLU A 65 -0.22 -14.27 15.13
N GLY A 66 1.00 -14.02 14.65
CA GLY A 66 1.83 -12.92 15.14
C GLY A 66 1.14 -11.55 15.01
N ILE A 67 0.47 -11.28 13.88
CA ILE A 67 -0.33 -10.06 13.70
C ILE A 67 -1.44 -9.98 14.75
N ARG A 68 -2.19 -11.06 14.95
CA ARG A 68 -3.28 -11.11 15.93
C ARG A 68 -2.78 -10.89 17.35
N THR A 69 -1.69 -11.54 17.74
CA THR A 69 -1.07 -11.41 19.06
C THR A 69 -0.64 -9.97 19.35
N HIS A 70 -0.19 -9.24 18.33
CA HIS A 70 0.32 -7.87 18.46
C HIS A 70 -0.63 -6.80 17.92
N GLN A 71 -1.92 -7.12 17.74
CA GLN A 71 -2.88 -6.23 17.08
C GLN A 71 -3.01 -4.86 17.75
N SER A 72 -2.96 -4.79 19.09
CA SER A 72 -3.05 -3.51 19.83
C SER A 72 -1.92 -2.56 19.43
N LEU A 73 -0.67 -3.04 19.47
CA LEU A 73 0.49 -2.26 19.09
C LEU A 73 0.44 -1.84 17.61
N LEU A 74 0.04 -2.75 16.72
CA LEU A 74 -0.10 -2.44 15.31
C LEU A 74 -1.16 -1.36 15.04
N ASN A 75 -2.25 -1.35 15.81
CA ASN A 75 -3.27 -0.30 15.76
C ASN A 75 -2.71 1.05 16.25
N GLU A 76 -1.97 1.07 17.35
CA GLU A 76 -1.32 2.29 17.86
C GLU A 76 -0.35 2.87 16.83
N ILE A 77 0.47 2.02 16.18
CA ILE A 77 1.37 2.44 15.10
C ILE A 77 0.58 3.06 13.93
N GLN A 78 -0.57 2.48 13.58
CA GLN A 78 -1.43 3.01 12.52
C GLN A 78 -1.98 4.40 12.90
N GLU A 79 -2.40 4.59 14.14
CA GLU A 79 -2.89 5.88 14.65
C GLU A 79 -1.81 6.96 14.59
N TYR A 80 -0.60 6.66 15.08
CA TYR A 80 0.54 7.59 15.02
C TYR A 80 0.92 7.94 13.59
N THR A 81 0.91 6.96 12.68
CA THR A 81 1.20 7.21 11.26
C THR A 81 0.16 8.14 10.64
N ALA A 82 -1.12 7.94 10.93
CA ALA A 82 -2.20 8.81 10.46
C ALA A 82 -2.08 10.24 11.03
N GLU A 83 -1.63 10.39 12.28
CA GLU A 83 -1.35 11.71 12.86
C GLU A 83 -0.19 12.41 12.13
N LEU A 84 0.93 11.71 11.90
CA LEU A 84 2.06 12.24 11.15
C LEU A 84 1.65 12.70 9.74
N GLU A 85 0.81 11.94 9.05
CA GLU A 85 0.29 12.33 7.74
C GLU A 85 -0.55 13.61 7.80
N ARG A 86 -1.41 13.75 8.82
CA ARG A 86 -2.20 14.98 9.04
C ARG A 86 -1.30 16.17 9.32
N VAL A 87 -0.27 16.01 10.16
CA VAL A 87 0.70 17.06 10.47
C VAL A 87 1.48 17.45 9.22
N LYS A 88 1.99 16.48 8.46
CA LYS A 88 2.66 16.71 7.17
C LYS A 88 1.76 17.50 6.20
N ALA A 89 0.49 17.10 6.06
CA ALA A 89 -0.46 17.80 5.21
C ALA A 89 -0.74 19.23 5.68
N LYS A 90 -0.82 19.46 7.00
CA LYS A 90 -0.99 20.80 7.59
C LYS A 90 0.21 21.70 7.28
N ILE A 91 1.44 21.19 7.46
CA ILE A 91 2.67 21.93 7.13
C ILE A 91 2.69 22.31 5.65
N GLN A 92 2.45 21.34 4.75
CA GLN A 92 2.41 21.58 3.31
C GLN A 92 1.37 22.63 2.91
N ARG A 93 0.20 22.62 3.57
CA ARG A 93 -0.85 23.63 3.35
C ARG A 93 -0.42 25.01 3.84
N SER A 94 0.18 25.12 5.03
CA SER A 94 0.71 26.40 5.54
C SER A 94 1.77 26.99 4.61
N ILE A 95 2.68 26.16 4.09
CA ILE A 95 3.70 26.60 3.13
C ILE A 95 3.05 27.12 1.85
N ARG A 96 2.10 26.37 1.26
CA ARG A 96 1.37 26.83 0.06
C ARG A 96 0.63 28.14 0.30
N ASN A 97 -0.08 28.27 1.42
CA ASN A 97 -0.85 29.46 1.76
C ASN A 97 0.03 30.70 2.02
N SER A 98 1.28 30.51 2.46
CA SER A 98 2.23 31.62 2.66
C SER A 98 2.69 32.27 1.36
N GLY A 99 2.38 31.67 0.20
CA GLY A 99 2.90 32.08 -1.11
C GLY A 99 4.39 31.84 -1.30
N LEU A 100 5.06 31.18 -0.33
CA LEU A 100 6.51 30.93 -0.39
C LEU A 100 6.90 30.11 -1.63
N LEU A 101 6.15 29.04 -1.93
CA LEU A 101 6.41 28.22 -3.11
C LEU A 101 6.26 29.00 -4.41
N THR A 102 5.25 29.87 -4.51
CA THR A 102 5.06 30.75 -5.67
C THR A 102 6.19 31.77 -5.81
N ARG A 103 6.67 32.35 -4.70
CA ARG A 103 7.82 33.28 -4.72
C ARG A 103 9.10 32.59 -5.16
N LEU A 104 9.39 31.40 -4.62
CA LEU A 104 10.57 30.62 -5.01
C LEU A 104 10.51 30.16 -6.48
N GLN A 105 9.33 29.86 -7.01
CA GLN A 105 9.15 29.51 -8.43
C GLN A 105 9.38 30.72 -9.35
N ASN A 106 8.87 31.89 -8.98
CA ASN A 106 9.05 33.11 -9.76
C ASN A 106 10.51 33.61 -9.75
N GLU A 107 11.23 33.46 -8.63
CA GLU A 107 12.66 33.82 -8.53
C GLU A 107 13.54 32.95 -9.46
N THR A 108 13.23 31.66 -9.60
CA THR A 108 13.94 30.77 -10.54
C THR A 108 13.63 31.05 -12.01
N GLU A 109 12.48 31.64 -12.35
CA GLU A 109 12.16 32.02 -13.73
C GLU A 109 12.85 33.35 -14.12
N SER A 110 12.96 34.31 -13.19
CA SER A 110 13.63 35.61 -13.44
C SER A 110 15.15 35.52 -13.66
N ASP A 111 15.81 34.48 -13.16
CA ASP A 111 17.25 34.26 -13.40
C ASP A 111 17.55 33.63 -14.79
N SER A 112 16.52 33.15 -15.50
CA SER A 112 16.68 32.50 -16.81
C SER A 112 16.52 33.45 -18.01
N GLU A 113 15.92 34.63 -17.82
CA GLU A 113 15.73 35.63 -18.90
C GLU A 113 16.85 36.71 -18.96
N GLY A 114 17.83 36.67 -18.06
CA GLY A 114 18.84 37.74 -17.90
C GLY A 114 20.18 37.58 -18.62
N LYS A 115 20.40 36.53 -19.42
CA LYS A 115 21.65 36.36 -20.21
C LYS A 115 21.39 36.37 -21.72
N GLY A 116 21.05 37.56 -22.21
CA GLY A 116 21.14 37.94 -23.61
C GLY A 116 21.77 39.32 -23.70
N GLU A 117 23.06 39.43 -23.34
CA GLU A 117 23.87 40.61 -23.63
C GLU A 117 23.84 40.90 -25.13
N GLY A 118 23.42 42.10 -25.50
CA GLY A 118 23.70 42.64 -26.82
C GLY A 118 25.16 43.06 -26.92
N VAL A 119 25.77 42.86 -28.09
CA VAL A 119 26.68 43.79 -28.79
C VAL A 119 26.82 43.29 -30.24
N ASN A 120 26.46 44.14 -31.21
CA ASN A 120 27.31 44.49 -32.38
C ASN A 120 26.63 45.65 -33.12
N GLU A 121 27.08 46.86 -32.82
CA GLU A 121 28.06 47.58 -33.67
C GLU A 121 27.37 48.20 -34.89
N THR A 122 26.83 49.40 -34.65
CA THR A 122 26.85 50.47 -35.64
C THR A 122 28.29 50.70 -36.06
N ASP A 123 28.59 50.50 -37.34
CA ASP A 123 29.71 51.18 -37.97
C ASP A 123 29.27 51.76 -39.31
N GLU A 124 29.48 53.07 -39.42
CA GLU A 124 29.29 53.91 -40.58
C GLU A 124 30.28 53.56 -41.70
N LYS A 125 29.80 53.42 -42.94
CA LYS A 125 30.21 54.22 -44.12
C LYS A 125 29.53 53.77 -45.40
#